data_AF-A0A816XG79-F1
#
_entry.id   AF-A0A816XG79-F1
#
_cell.length_a   1.000
_cell.length_b   1.000
_cell.length_c   1.000
_cell.angle_alpha   90.00
_cell.angle_beta   90.00
_cell.angle_gamma   90.00
#
_symmetry.space_group_name_H-M   'P 1'
#
loop_
_entity.id
_entity.type
_entity.pdbx_description
1 polymer ?
#
loop_
_entity_poly.entity_id
_entity_poly.type
_entity_poly.pdbx_seq_one_letter_code
_entity_poly.pdbx_strand_id
1 'polypeptide(L)'
;MVNKLLLFDDIQPFESDFFERVSQALPQLRTLGVLNGLEQQEKIKTTTNNLEFANLTTLILFAIHLDYAKQLFCRTHLPCLVEFAIDNDILLKIITQDQQQAKDNCSRVETLGTWEPLYRSVDVLQNFSPPYSYVKLSDEDKVKNN
;
A
#
# COMPACT_ATOMS: atom_id res chain seq x y z
N MET A 1 -10.34 -9.92 18.20
CA MET A 1 -10.39 -9.95 16.72
C MET A 1 -9.37 -8.93 16.22
N VAL A 2 -8.42 -9.35 15.38
CA VAL A 2 -7.35 -8.47 14.88
C VAL A 2 -7.88 -7.76 13.64
N ASN A 3 -7.90 -6.42 13.67
CA ASN A 3 -8.36 -5.59 12.55
C ASN A 3 -7.31 -4.56 12.10
N LYS A 4 -6.15 -4.52 12.76
CA LYS A 4 -4.99 -3.71 12.40
C LYS A 4 -3.76 -4.60 12.44
N LEU A 5 -2.92 -4.51 11.41
CA LEU A 5 -1.70 -5.26 11.28
C LEU A 5 -0.60 -4.34 10.75
N LEU A 6 0.55 -4.36 11.41
CA LEU A 6 1.77 -3.70 10.95
C LEU A 6 2.81 -4.78 10.69
N LEU A 7 3.35 -4.82 9.47
CA LEU A 7 4.33 -5.78 9.02
C LEU A 7 5.64 -5.04 8.73
N PHE A 8 6.72 -5.50 9.34
CA PHE A 8 8.05 -4.95 9.15
C PHE A 8 9.06 -6.09 9.08
N ASP A 9 9.92 -6.05 8.08
CA ASP A 9 11.09 -6.91 8.00
C ASP A 9 12.21 -6.18 7.24
N ASP A 10 13.32 -5.94 7.92
CA ASP A 10 14.54 -5.33 7.37
C ASP A 10 15.67 -6.35 7.14
N ILE A 11 15.42 -7.62 7.45
CA ILE A 11 16.39 -8.71 7.31
C ILE A 11 16.02 -9.60 6.12
N GLN A 12 14.73 -9.92 5.98
CA GLN A 12 14.24 -10.87 4.99
C GLN A 12 13.13 -10.28 4.10
N PRO A 13 13.21 -10.50 2.77
CA PRO A 13 12.10 -10.20 1.87
C PRO A 13 10.87 -11.07 2.16
N PHE A 14 9.67 -10.51 2.03
CA PHE A 14 8.45 -11.30 2.13
C PHE A 14 8.30 -12.24 0.93
N GLU A 15 7.87 -13.48 1.20
CA GLU A 15 7.53 -14.45 0.16
C GLU A 15 6.39 -13.94 -0.74
N SER A 16 6.34 -14.44 -1.98
CA SER A 16 5.38 -13.96 -2.98
C SER A 16 3.90 -14.24 -2.62
N ASP A 17 3.63 -15.28 -1.84
CA ASP A 17 2.30 -15.66 -1.35
C ASP A 17 2.00 -15.13 0.07
N PHE A 18 2.94 -14.40 0.69
CA PHE A 18 2.81 -13.98 2.08
C PHE A 18 1.54 -13.15 2.33
N PHE A 19 1.27 -12.16 1.48
CA PHE A 19 0.09 -11.30 1.63
C PHE A 19 -1.23 -12.02 1.32
N GLU A 20 -1.19 -13.07 0.50
CA GLU A 20 -2.35 -13.95 0.27
C GLU A 20 -2.68 -14.74 1.54
N ARG A 21 -1.67 -15.29 2.22
CA ARG A 21 -1.86 -15.95 3.51
C ARG A 21 -2.40 -14.97 4.57
N VAL A 22 -1.93 -13.72 4.56
CA VAL A 22 -2.45 -12.67 5.46
C VAL A 22 -3.93 -12.37 5.17
N SER A 23 -4.34 -12.20 3.91
CA SER A 23 -5.73 -11.88 3.58
C SER A 23 -6.69 -13.01 3.94
N GLN A 24 -6.27 -14.26 3.75
CA GLN A 24 -7.04 -15.45 4.12
C GLN A 24 -7.16 -15.64 5.64
N ALA A 25 -6.05 -15.42 6.37
CA ALA A 25 -6.03 -15.56 7.82
C ALA A 25 -6.76 -14.42 8.55
N LEU A 26 -6.77 -13.22 7.96
CA LEU A 26 -7.33 -12.00 8.55
C LEU A 26 -8.36 -11.35 7.61
N PRO A 27 -9.49 -12.02 7.31
CA PRO A 27 -10.49 -11.51 6.34
C PRO A 27 -11.15 -10.20 6.79
N GLN A 28 -10.98 -9.82 8.06
CA GLN A 28 -11.62 -8.67 8.71
C GLN A 28 -10.61 -7.55 8.99
N LEU A 29 -9.42 -7.65 8.39
CA LEU A 29 -8.37 -6.64 8.48
C LEU A 29 -8.85 -5.33 7.85
N ARG A 30 -8.80 -4.24 8.62
CA ARG A 30 -9.18 -2.88 8.18
C ARG A 30 -7.98 -1.99 7.93
N THR A 31 -6.90 -2.18 8.68
CA THR A 31 -5.67 -1.40 8.53
C THR A 31 -4.48 -2.32 8.32
N LEU A 32 -3.73 -2.09 7.25
CA LEU A 32 -2.49 -2.79 6.94
C LEU A 32 -1.38 -1.75 6.74
N GLY A 33 -0.38 -1.81 7.62
CA GLY A 33 0.88 -1.11 7.44
C GLY A 33 1.95 -2.09 6.99
N VAL A 34 2.74 -1.75 5.98
CA VAL A 34 3.86 -2.55 5.51
C VAL A 34 5.10 -1.69 5.38
N LEU A 35 6.21 -2.18 5.94
CA LEU A 35 7.53 -1.59 5.88
C LEU A 35 8.54 -2.68 5.48
N ASN A 36 8.97 -2.67 4.22
CA ASN A 36 10.01 -3.60 3.75
C ASN A 36 10.70 -2.99 2.53
N GLY A 37 11.93 -2.54 2.72
CA GLY A 37 12.75 -1.93 1.67
C GLY A 37 13.52 -2.93 0.80
N LEU A 38 13.44 -4.24 1.11
CA LEU A 38 14.19 -5.27 0.41
C LEU A 38 13.47 -5.72 -0.86
N GLU A 39 14.21 -5.91 -1.96
CA GLU A 39 13.65 -6.46 -3.20
C GLU A 39 13.05 -7.85 -2.96
N GLN A 40 11.90 -8.13 -3.57
CA GLN A 40 11.25 -9.42 -3.43
C GLN A 40 12.05 -10.48 -4.20
N GLN A 41 12.53 -11.52 -3.52
CA GLN A 41 13.45 -12.52 -4.13
C GLN A 41 12.83 -13.26 -5.31
N GLU A 42 11.53 -13.51 -5.25
CA GLU A 42 10.78 -14.11 -6.35
C GLU A 42 9.84 -13.06 -6.93
N LYS A 43 10.08 -12.66 -8.18
CA LYS A 43 9.12 -11.88 -8.95
C LYS A 43 7.82 -12.67 -9.00
N ILE A 44 6.73 -12.05 -8.53
CA ILE A 44 5.37 -12.59 -8.46
C ILE A 44 5.11 -13.55 -9.63
N LYS A 45 5.18 -14.86 -9.35
CA LYS A 45 5.13 -15.93 -10.34
C LYS A 45 3.70 -16.17 -10.85
N THR A 46 2.71 -15.67 -10.15
CA THR A 46 1.30 -15.94 -10.40
C THR A 46 0.68 -14.83 -11.24
N THR A 47 0.37 -15.19 -12.49
CA THR A 47 -0.57 -14.50 -13.40
C THR A 47 -2.03 -14.64 -12.95
N THR A 48 -2.27 -15.46 -11.93
CA THR A 48 -3.58 -15.78 -11.37
C THR A 48 -3.42 -15.81 -9.87
N ASN A 49 -3.87 -14.75 -9.19
CA ASN A 49 -4.52 -14.85 -7.89
C ASN A 49 -5.14 -13.49 -7.57
N ASN A 50 -6.46 -13.51 -7.41
CA ASN A 50 -7.28 -12.38 -6.99
C ASN A 50 -6.96 -12.07 -5.52
N LEU A 51 -5.75 -11.55 -5.25
CA LEU A 51 -5.44 -11.08 -3.90
C LEU A 51 -6.46 -10.01 -3.57
N GLU A 52 -7.24 -10.25 -2.52
CA GLU A 52 -8.34 -9.38 -2.12
C GLU A 52 -8.25 -9.14 -0.62
N PHE A 53 -8.35 -7.88 -0.22
CA PHE A 53 -8.64 -7.52 1.16
C PHE A 53 -10.01 -6.84 1.21
N ALA A 54 -11.06 -7.66 1.35
CA ALA A 54 -12.46 -7.22 1.24
C ALA A 54 -12.84 -6.09 2.22
N ASN A 55 -12.19 -6.00 3.37
CA ASN A 55 -12.52 -5.04 4.44
C ASN A 55 -11.42 -3.99 4.70
N LEU A 56 -10.36 -3.96 3.89
CA LEU A 56 -9.24 -3.05 4.12
C LEU A 56 -9.64 -1.61 3.76
N THR A 57 -9.65 -0.74 4.76
CA THR A 57 -9.97 0.68 4.61
C THR A 57 -8.74 1.57 4.56
N THR A 58 -7.65 1.13 5.19
CA THR A 58 -6.41 1.91 5.31
C THR A 58 -5.22 1.06 4.92
N LEU A 59 -4.48 1.50 3.89
CA LEU A 59 -3.22 0.89 3.46
C LEU A 59 -2.08 1.91 3.63
N ILE A 60 -1.05 1.54 4.39
CA ILE A 60 0.13 2.38 4.64
C ILE A 60 1.36 1.60 4.18
N LEU A 61 2.08 2.12 3.19
CA LEU A 61 3.26 1.49 2.60
C LEU A 61 4.50 2.34 2.84
N PHE A 62 5.15 2.16 3.99
CA PHE A 62 6.29 2.96 4.43
C PHE A 62 7.62 2.37 3.96
N ALA A 63 8.58 3.21 3.53
CA ALA A 63 9.90 2.84 2.99
C ALA A 63 9.89 1.49 2.24
N ILE A 64 8.94 1.37 1.31
CA ILE A 64 8.55 0.11 0.71
C ILE A 64 9.32 -0.11 -0.60
N HIS A 65 9.74 -1.35 -0.87
CA HIS A 65 10.21 -1.71 -2.20
C HIS A 65 9.08 -1.64 -3.21
N LEU A 66 9.38 -1.24 -4.45
CA LEU A 66 8.40 -1.06 -5.52
C LEU A 66 7.59 -2.34 -5.80
N ASP A 67 8.18 -3.53 -5.62
CA ASP A 67 7.51 -4.80 -5.88
C ASP A 67 6.32 -5.03 -4.95
N TYR A 68 6.48 -4.77 -3.65
CA TYR A 68 5.39 -4.91 -2.70
C TYR A 68 4.30 -3.86 -2.95
N ALA A 69 4.70 -2.64 -3.31
CA ALA A 69 3.73 -1.60 -3.65
C ALA A 69 2.90 -2.00 -4.88
N LYS A 70 3.53 -2.61 -5.90
CA LYS A 70 2.81 -3.20 -7.04
C LYS A 70 1.93 -4.36 -6.63
N GLN A 71 2.40 -5.24 -5.77
CA GLN A 71 1.60 -6.38 -5.29
C GLN A 71 0.34 -5.90 -4.55
N LEU A 72 0.53 -5.06 -3.54
CA LEU A 72 -0.50 -4.65 -2.60
C LEU A 72 -1.45 -3.58 -3.17
N PHE A 73 -1.01 -2.77 -4.13
CA PHE A 73 -1.83 -1.70 -4.68
C PHE A 73 -2.23 -1.91 -6.15
N CYS A 74 -1.36 -2.47 -6.99
CA CYS A 74 -1.63 -2.63 -8.42
C CYS A 74 -2.18 -4.00 -8.81
N ARG A 75 -2.09 -5.00 -7.93
CA ARG A 75 -2.50 -6.39 -8.22
C ARG A 75 -3.49 -6.95 -7.22
N THR A 76 -3.91 -6.13 -6.27
CA THR A 76 -4.82 -6.50 -5.20
C THR A 76 -6.13 -5.75 -5.37
N HIS A 77 -7.25 -6.44 -5.22
CA HIS A 77 -8.56 -5.82 -5.14
C HIS A 77 -8.79 -5.27 -3.73
N LEU A 78 -8.97 -3.95 -3.63
CA LEU A 78 -9.18 -3.24 -2.38
C LEU A 78 -10.52 -2.47 -2.40
N PRO A 79 -11.67 -3.18 -2.33
CA PRO A 79 -12.97 -2.58 -2.58
C PRO A 79 -13.37 -1.50 -1.57
N CYS A 80 -12.80 -1.53 -0.36
CA CYS A 80 -13.12 -0.61 0.73
C CYS A 80 -12.02 0.41 1.03
N LEU A 81 -11.00 0.55 0.17
CA LEU A 81 -9.88 1.44 0.44
C LEU A 81 -10.31 2.91 0.42
N VAL A 82 -10.18 3.59 1.57
CA VAL A 82 -10.50 5.02 1.75
C VAL A 82 -9.24 5.84 2.01
N GLU A 83 -8.28 5.26 2.73
CA GLU A 83 -7.03 5.91 3.12
C GLU A 83 -5.85 5.16 2.52
N PHE A 84 -5.03 5.86 1.75
CA PHE A 84 -3.80 5.31 1.19
C PHE A 84 -2.63 6.21 1.53
N ALA A 85 -1.55 5.64 2.05
CA ALA A 85 -0.34 6.37 2.35
C ALA A 85 0.89 5.67 1.78
N ILE A 86 1.72 6.40 1.02
CA ILE A 86 2.89 5.85 0.31
C ILE A 86 3.97 6.91 0.05
N ASP A 87 5.22 6.47 -0.15
CA ASP A 87 6.33 7.28 -0.67
C ASP A 87 5.96 7.94 -2.01
N ASN A 88 6.17 9.26 -2.13
CA ASN A 88 5.82 10.01 -3.34
C ASN A 88 6.51 9.46 -4.61
N ASP A 89 7.79 9.12 -4.53
CA ASP A 89 8.55 8.55 -5.65
C ASP A 89 8.01 7.19 -6.10
N ILE A 90 7.52 6.38 -5.17
CA ILE A 90 6.92 5.07 -5.48
C ILE A 90 5.54 5.27 -6.09
N LEU A 91 4.74 6.20 -5.56
CA LEU A 91 3.44 6.55 -6.11
C LEU A 91 3.57 7.01 -7.57
N LEU A 92 4.50 7.92 -7.86
CA LEU A 92 4.77 8.39 -9.22
C LEU A 92 5.15 7.24 -10.17
N LYS A 93 5.95 6.27 -9.70
CA LYS A 93 6.30 5.07 -10.49
C LYS A 93 5.11 4.14 -10.73
N ILE A 94 4.18 4.06 -9.79
CA ILE A 94 2.96 3.24 -9.93
C ILE A 94 2.00 3.86 -10.94
N ILE A 95 1.69 5.16 -10.79
CA ILE A 95 0.69 5.83 -11.64
C ILE A 95 1.16 5.95 -13.11
N THR A 96 2.47 6.02 -13.34
CA THR A 96 3.05 6.11 -14.69
C THR A 96 3.04 4.79 -15.46
N GLN A 97 2.79 3.66 -14.80
CA GLN A 97 2.82 2.31 -15.41
C GLN A 97 1.46 1.80 -15.89
N ASP A 98 0.45 2.69 -15.97
CA ASP A 98 -0.90 2.44 -16.49
C ASP A 98 -1.52 1.10 -16.05
N GLN A 99 -1.65 0.90 -14.73
CA GLN A 99 -2.24 -0.31 -14.15
C GLN A 99 -3.73 -0.06 -13.85
N GLN A 100 -4.65 -0.74 -14.55
CA GLN A 100 -6.10 -0.56 -14.36
C GLN A 100 -6.53 -0.76 -12.90
N GLN A 101 -6.04 -1.82 -12.24
CA GLN A 101 -6.40 -2.08 -10.85
C GLN A 101 -5.92 -0.98 -9.89
N ALA A 102 -4.78 -0.34 -10.19
CA ALA A 102 -4.33 0.80 -9.41
C ALA A 102 -5.27 2.00 -9.57
N LYS A 103 -5.78 2.24 -10.79
CA LYS A 103 -6.82 3.26 -11.05
C LYS A 103 -8.11 2.95 -10.29
N ASP A 104 -8.55 1.69 -10.30
CA ASP A 104 -9.73 1.25 -9.58
C ASP A 104 -9.57 1.48 -8.08
N ASN A 105 -8.44 1.09 -7.50
CA ASN A 105 -8.15 1.33 -6.09
C ASN A 105 -8.06 2.84 -5.79
N CYS A 106 -7.39 3.64 -6.63
CA CYS A 106 -7.29 5.09 -6.49
C CYS A 106 -8.66 5.79 -6.49
N SER A 107 -9.61 5.36 -7.32
CA SER A 107 -10.94 6.00 -7.42
C SER A 107 -11.75 5.98 -6.12
N ARG A 108 -11.39 5.08 -5.19
CA ARG A 108 -12.04 4.93 -3.88
C ARG A 108 -11.32 5.71 -2.77
N VAL A 109 -10.04 6.03 -2.97
CA VAL A 109 -9.25 6.78 -2.01
C VAL A 109 -9.85 8.17 -1.84
N GLU A 110 -10.15 8.53 -0.60
CA GLU A 110 -10.60 9.87 -0.21
C GLU A 110 -9.47 10.67 0.43
N THR A 111 -8.57 9.96 1.11
CA THR A 111 -7.43 10.54 1.80
C THR A 111 -6.15 9.91 1.28
N LEU A 112 -5.35 10.71 0.59
CA LEU A 112 -4.01 10.35 0.15
C LEU A 112 -3.00 10.99 1.08
N GLY A 113 -2.21 10.17 1.76
CA GLY A 113 -1.01 10.59 2.47
C GLY A 113 0.22 10.34 1.60
N THR A 114 1.04 11.34 1.40
CA THR A 114 2.39 11.13 0.88
C THR A 114 3.39 11.64 1.89
N TRP A 115 4.55 11.01 1.91
CA TRP A 115 5.72 11.60 2.52
C TRP A 115 6.80 11.74 1.44
N GLU A 116 7.50 12.85 1.52
CA GLU A 116 8.80 12.94 0.88
C GLU A 116 9.75 12.06 1.68
N PRO A 117 10.69 11.36 1.04
CA PRO A 117 11.78 10.73 1.75
C PRO A 117 12.63 11.84 2.42
N LEU A 118 12.21 12.27 3.61
CA LEU A 118 13.04 13.03 4.51
C LEU A 118 14.26 12.14 4.75
N TYR A 119 15.43 12.67 4.39
CA TYR A 119 16.76 12.08 4.57
C TYR A 119 16.78 10.96 5.60
N ARG A 120 17.28 9.78 5.20
CA ARG A 120 17.56 8.58 5.99
C ARG A 120 18.18 8.87 7.37
N SER A 121 17.40 9.35 8.33
CA SER A 121 17.77 9.50 9.74
C SER A 121 16.89 8.53 10.51
N VAL A 122 17.54 7.73 11.34
CA VAL A 122 17.01 6.57 12.06
C VAL A 122 16.02 6.99 13.18
N ASP A 123 15.78 8.29 13.35
CA ASP A 123 15.07 8.85 14.51
C ASP A 123 13.54 8.86 14.37
N VAL A 124 12.99 8.55 13.20
CA VAL A 124 11.53 8.64 12.94
C VAL A 124 10.73 7.46 13.52
N LEU A 125 11.39 6.34 13.83
CA LEU A 125 10.70 5.13 14.32
C LEU A 125 10.27 5.19 15.79
N GLN A 126 10.73 6.18 16.56
CA GLN A 126 10.42 6.29 17.99
C GLN A 126 9.20 7.16 18.30
N ASN A 127 8.72 7.95 17.34
CA ASN A 127 7.54 8.79 17.49
C ASN A 127 6.64 8.61 16.26
N PHE A 128 5.59 7.80 16.38
CA PHE A 128 4.54 7.60 15.38
C PHE A 128 3.66 8.86 15.19
N SER A 129 4.28 10.01 14.95
CA SER A 129 3.64 11.16 14.32
C SER A 129 4.54 11.70 13.20
N PRO A 130 4.62 11.01 12.06
CA PRO A 130 5.27 11.53 10.86
C PRO A 130 4.70 12.90 10.46
N PRO A 131 5.50 13.73 9.79
CA PRO A 131 5.01 14.94 9.13
C PRO A 131 4.22 14.52 7.89
N TYR A 132 3.00 14.04 8.09
CA TYR A 132 2.11 13.70 6.99
C TYR A 132 1.55 14.96 6.36
N SER A 133 1.63 15.04 5.04
CA SER A 133 0.75 15.92 4.26
C SER A 133 -0.43 15.07 3.78
N TYR A 134 -1.57 15.22 4.44
CA TYR A 134 -2.82 14.62 3.97
C TYR A 134 -3.49 15.56 2.98
N VAL A 135 -3.80 15.05 1.80
CA VAL A 135 -4.68 15.73 0.85
C VAL A 135 -6.00 14.99 0.85
N LYS A 136 -7.06 15.69 1.28
CA LYS A 136 -8.43 15.23 1.06
C LYS A 136 -8.75 15.45 -0.41
N LEU A 137 -9.00 14.38 -1.14
CA LEU A 137 -9.35 14.46 -2.55
C LEU A 137 -10.78 15.00 -2.67
N SER A 138 -10.97 16.08 -3.42
CA SER A 138 -12.29 16.65 -3.65
C SER A 138 -13.06 15.84 -4.70
N ASP A 139 -14.38 15.96 -4.72
CA ASP A 139 -15.21 15.27 -5.73
C ASP A 139 -14.87 15.73 -7.16
N GLU A 140 -14.36 16.96 -7.34
CA GLU A 140 -13.92 17.50 -8.63
C GLU A 140 -12.64 16.83 -9.15
N ASP A 141 -11.78 16.33 -8.26
CA ASP A 141 -10.54 15.61 -8.61
C ASP A 141 -10.82 14.19 -9.12
N LYS A 142 -11.97 13.61 -8.75
CA LYS A 142 -12.40 12.27 -9.16
C LYS A 142 -13.00 12.22 -10.57
N VAL A 143 -13.51 13.35 -11.07
CA VAL A 143 -14.27 13.42 -12.34
C VAL A 143 -13.37 13.56 -13.57
N LYS A 144 -12.09 13.93 -13.42
CA LYS A 144 -11.18 14.15 -14.56
C LYS A 144 -10.55 12.89 -15.17
N ASN A 145 -10.84 11.70 -14.66
CA ASN A 145 -10.21 10.44 -15.09
C ASN A 145 -11.17 9.41 -15.73
N ASN A 146 -12.35 9.84 -16.19
CA ASN A 146 -13.27 9.00 -16.98
C ASN A 146 -13.06 9.18 -18.49
#